data_AF-A0A3L9FYG0-F1
#
_entry.id   AF-A0A3L9FYG0-F1
#
_cell.length_a   1.000
_cell.length_b   1.000
_cell.length_c   1.000
_cell.angle_alpha   90.00
_cell.angle_beta   90.00
_cell.angle_gamma   90.00
#
_symmetry.space_group_name_H-M   'P 1'
#
loop_
_entity.id
_entity.type
_entity.pdbx_description
1 polymer ?
#
loop_
_entity_poly.entity_id
_entity_poly.type
_entity_poly.pdbx_seq_one_letter_code
_entity_poly.pdbx_strand_id
1 'polypeptide(L)'
;AMGIQVPERAQMIRAILLEVERLHSHLLNLGLACHFTGFDSGFMQFFRVRETSMKMAEILTGARKTYGLNLIGGIRRDLLKDDMIQTRQLAQQMRREVQELVDVLLSTPNMEQRTVGIGRLDPEIARDFSNVGPMVRASGHARDTRADHPFVGYGLLPMEVHSEQGCDVISRLKVRINEVYTA
;
A
#
# COMPACT_ATOMS: atom_id res chain seq x y z
N ALA A 1 -21.75 -7.88 15.30
CA ALA A 1 -23.10 -7.99 14.71
C ALA A 1 -23.65 -9.43 14.74
N MET A 2 -23.02 -10.44 14.13
CA MET A 2 -23.56 -11.82 14.11
C MET A 2 -22.83 -12.84 15.02
N GLY A 3 -21.80 -12.42 15.77
CA GLY A 3 -21.04 -13.32 16.67
C GLY A 3 -20.21 -14.42 15.98
N ILE A 4 -20.17 -14.44 14.64
CA ILE A 4 -19.44 -15.45 13.86
C ILE A 4 -17.93 -15.23 13.99
N GLN A 5 -17.22 -16.25 14.46
CA GLN A 5 -15.76 -16.28 14.48
C GLN A 5 -15.22 -16.79 13.15
N VAL A 6 -14.37 -15.99 12.51
CA VAL A 6 -13.73 -16.34 11.24
C VAL A 6 -12.51 -17.24 11.54
N PRO A 7 -12.33 -18.38 10.83
CA PRO A 7 -11.16 -19.23 11.01
C PRO A 7 -9.86 -18.48 10.79
N GLU A 8 -8.83 -18.77 11.58
CA GLU A 8 -7.52 -18.08 11.53
C GLU A 8 -6.92 -18.07 10.12
N ARG A 9 -6.93 -19.21 9.43
CA ARG A 9 -6.47 -19.33 8.04
C ARG A 9 -7.18 -18.34 7.11
N ALA A 10 -8.50 -18.17 7.26
CA ALA A 10 -9.27 -17.22 6.46
C ALA A 10 -8.93 -15.77 6.81
N GLN A 11 -8.62 -15.47 8.08
CA GLN A 11 -8.13 -14.15 8.48
C GLN A 11 -6.79 -13.82 7.82
N MET A 12 -5.84 -14.77 7.84
CA MET A 12 -4.52 -14.59 7.21
C MET A 12 -4.60 -14.42 5.70
N ILE A 13 -5.45 -15.20 5.02
CA ILE A 13 -5.64 -15.05 3.58
C ILE A 13 -6.20 -13.67 3.23
N ARG A 14 -7.16 -13.16 4.02
CA ARG A 14 -7.66 -11.81 3.82
C ARG A 14 -6.59 -10.74 4.06
N ALA A 15 -5.71 -10.92 5.05
CA ALA A 15 -4.59 -10.00 5.28
C ALA A 15 -3.68 -9.94 4.04
N ILE A 16 -3.32 -11.10 3.47
CA ILE A 16 -2.52 -11.19 2.24
C ILE A 16 -3.21 -10.46 1.08
N LEU A 17 -4.52 -10.69 0.88
CA LEU A 17 -5.28 -10.02 -0.18
C LEU A 17 -5.32 -8.49 0.02
N LEU A 18 -5.47 -8.02 1.25
CA LEU A 18 -5.46 -6.60 1.58
C LEU A 18 -4.10 -5.95 1.33
N GLU A 19 -2.99 -6.65 1.61
CA GLU A 19 -1.65 -6.13 1.31
C GLU A 19 -1.32 -6.15 -0.18
N VAL A 20 -1.79 -7.14 -0.95
CA VAL A 20 -1.72 -7.09 -2.41
C VAL A 20 -2.48 -5.88 -2.97
N GLU A 21 -3.65 -5.58 -2.40
CA GLU A 21 -4.41 -4.37 -2.75
C GLU A 21 -3.71 -3.07 -2.33
N ARG A 22 -3.03 -3.07 -1.19
CA ARG A 22 -2.24 -1.94 -0.75
C ARG A 22 -1.08 -1.66 -1.70
N LEU A 23 -0.34 -2.70 -2.12
CA LEU A 23 0.70 -2.60 -3.13
C LEU A 23 0.13 -2.01 -4.43
N HIS A 24 -1.01 -2.51 -4.88
CA HIS A 24 -1.70 -2.02 -6.08
C HIS A 24 -2.06 -0.53 -6.00
N SER A 25 -2.57 -0.08 -4.84
CA SER A 25 -2.98 1.30 -4.57
C SER A 25 -1.80 2.25 -4.42
N HIS A 26 -0.73 1.83 -3.73
CA HIS A 26 0.47 2.65 -3.57
C HIS A 26 1.21 2.83 -4.88
N LEU A 27 1.41 1.78 -5.68
CA LEU A 27 2.06 1.91 -6.99
C LEU A 27 1.26 2.80 -7.95
N LEU A 28 -0.08 2.77 -7.86
CA LEU A 28 -0.92 3.72 -8.59
C LEU A 28 -0.63 5.17 -8.17
N ASN A 29 -0.59 5.44 -6.86
CA ASN A 29 -0.30 6.77 -6.32
C ASN A 29 1.11 7.25 -6.69
N LEU A 30 2.12 6.38 -6.61
CA LEU A 30 3.50 6.71 -6.99
C LEU A 30 3.57 7.08 -8.47
N GLY A 31 2.94 6.30 -9.35
CA GLY A 31 2.85 6.64 -10.76
C GLY A 31 2.17 8.00 -10.99
N LEU A 32 1.01 8.23 -10.36
CA LEU A 32 0.29 9.50 -10.48
C LEU A 32 1.11 10.69 -9.97
N ALA A 33 1.87 10.53 -8.88
CA ALA A 33 2.78 11.57 -8.41
C ALA A 33 3.80 11.94 -9.49
N CYS A 34 4.42 10.95 -10.15
CA CYS A 34 5.32 11.19 -11.28
C CYS A 34 4.63 12.01 -12.39
N HIS A 35 3.44 11.58 -12.82
CA HIS A 35 2.69 12.24 -13.90
C HIS A 35 2.39 13.71 -13.58
N PHE A 36 1.85 14.01 -12.39
CA PHE A 36 1.51 15.38 -12.02
C PHE A 36 2.73 16.28 -11.79
N THR A 37 3.90 15.71 -11.50
CA THR A 37 5.16 16.46 -11.46
C THR A 37 5.87 16.59 -12.81
N GLY A 38 5.31 16.01 -13.88
CA GLY A 38 5.88 16.06 -15.24
C GLY A 38 6.96 15.01 -15.51
N PHE A 39 7.00 13.91 -14.74
CA PHE A 39 7.92 12.78 -14.93
C PHE A 39 7.19 11.57 -15.55
N ASP A 40 6.72 11.71 -16.78
CA ASP A 40 5.86 10.70 -17.43
C ASP A 40 6.55 9.35 -17.65
N SER A 41 7.85 9.34 -17.90
CA SER A 41 8.62 8.09 -17.97
C SER A 41 8.53 7.30 -16.65
N GLY A 42 8.60 7.99 -15.51
CA GLY A 42 8.39 7.39 -14.20
C GLY A 42 6.97 6.85 -14.03
N PHE A 43 5.95 7.59 -14.47
CA PHE A 43 4.56 7.11 -14.47
C PHE A 43 4.42 5.78 -15.22
N MET A 44 4.97 5.69 -16.44
CA MET A 44 4.89 4.47 -17.25
C MET A 44 5.60 3.29 -16.57
N GLN A 45 6.75 3.53 -15.95
CA GLN A 45 7.49 2.48 -15.24
C GLN A 45 6.77 2.00 -13.97
N PHE A 46 6.22 2.89 -13.16
CA PHE A 46 5.42 2.48 -11.99
C PHE A 46 4.17 1.70 -12.42
N PHE A 47 3.53 2.08 -13.53
CA PHE A 47 2.41 1.31 -14.07
C PHE A 47 2.84 -0.07 -14.60
N ARG A 48 4.02 -0.18 -15.23
CA ARG A 48 4.61 -1.47 -15.62
C ARG A 48 4.80 -2.38 -14.41
N VAL A 49 5.40 -1.89 -13.33
CA VAL A 49 5.61 -2.67 -12.10
C VAL A 49 4.28 -2.99 -11.40
N ARG A 50 3.32 -2.08 -11.46
CA ARG A 50 1.97 -2.29 -10.92
C ARG A 50 1.26 -3.47 -11.58
N GLU A 51 1.55 -3.82 -12.83
CA GLU A 51 0.99 -5.02 -13.46
C GLU A 51 1.32 -6.30 -12.67
N THR A 52 2.50 -6.36 -12.03
CA THR A 52 2.88 -7.47 -11.15
C THR A 52 1.94 -7.62 -9.95
N SER A 53 1.43 -6.51 -9.38
CA SER A 53 0.43 -6.54 -8.30
C SER A 53 -0.90 -7.11 -8.78
N MET A 54 -1.30 -6.74 -9.99
CA MET A 54 -2.52 -7.24 -10.62
C MET A 54 -2.40 -8.71 -11.00
N LYS A 55 -1.19 -9.17 -11.36
CA LYS A 55 -0.90 -10.58 -11.62
C LYS A 55 -0.98 -11.41 -10.34
N MET A 56 -0.45 -10.91 -9.22
CA MET A 56 -0.64 -11.53 -7.91
C MET A 56 -2.13 -11.62 -7.56
N ALA A 57 -2.89 -10.53 -7.75
CA ALA A 57 -4.32 -10.53 -7.52
C ALA A 57 -5.06 -11.53 -8.42
N GLU A 58 -4.67 -11.66 -9.69
CA GLU A 58 -5.24 -12.65 -10.62
C GLU A 58 -4.99 -14.09 -10.16
N ILE A 59 -3.77 -14.41 -9.72
CA ILE A 59 -3.44 -15.74 -9.19
C ILE A 59 -4.29 -16.03 -7.94
N LEU A 60 -4.30 -15.11 -6.98
CA LEU A 60 -4.96 -15.32 -5.69
C LEU A 60 -6.48 -15.30 -5.79
N THR A 61 -7.06 -14.53 -6.72
CA THR A 61 -8.52 -14.28 -6.76
C THR A 61 -9.23 -14.71 -8.05
N GLY A 62 -8.48 -14.92 -9.14
CA GLY A 62 -9.02 -15.16 -10.48
C GLY A 62 -9.41 -13.87 -11.23
N ALA A 63 -9.26 -12.71 -10.61
CA ALA A 63 -9.57 -11.41 -11.19
C ALA A 63 -8.50 -10.38 -10.86
N ARG A 64 -8.43 -9.31 -11.66
CA ARG A 64 -7.36 -8.31 -11.53
C ARG A 64 -7.71 -7.08 -10.70
N LYS A 65 -9.01 -6.83 -10.46
CA LYS A 65 -9.51 -5.66 -9.71
C LYS A 65 -10.71 -5.98 -8.81
N THR A 66 -11.62 -6.82 -9.29
CA THR A 66 -12.87 -7.17 -8.59
C THR A 66 -12.81 -8.61 -8.10
N TYR A 67 -12.46 -8.81 -6.83
CA TYR A 67 -12.01 -10.11 -6.33
C TYR A 67 -13.10 -11.06 -5.84
N GLY A 68 -14.21 -10.53 -5.32
CA GLY A 68 -15.35 -11.35 -4.87
C GLY A 68 -15.03 -12.45 -3.83
N LEU A 69 -13.87 -12.36 -3.16
CA LEU A 69 -13.33 -13.42 -2.30
C LEU A 69 -13.70 -13.28 -0.83
N ASN A 70 -13.80 -12.05 -0.33
CA ASN A 70 -14.15 -11.78 1.05
C ASN A 70 -15.66 -11.95 1.27
N LEU A 71 -16.07 -12.85 2.16
CA LEU A 71 -17.46 -13.16 2.47
C LEU A 71 -17.76 -12.94 3.95
N ILE A 72 -19.02 -12.79 4.34
CA ILE A 72 -19.39 -12.85 5.76
C ILE A 72 -19.03 -14.24 6.31
N GLY A 73 -18.26 -14.28 7.39
CA GLY A 73 -17.81 -15.53 8.03
C GLY A 73 -16.51 -16.15 7.48
N GLY A 74 -15.96 -15.69 6.35
CA GLY A 74 -14.69 -16.22 5.85
C GLY A 74 -14.33 -15.81 4.43
N ILE A 75 -13.79 -16.75 3.66
CA ILE A 75 -13.34 -16.56 2.29
C ILE A 75 -14.05 -17.53 1.36
N ARG A 76 -14.28 -17.13 0.11
CA ARG A 76 -14.94 -17.96 -0.90
C ARG A 76 -14.11 -19.19 -1.30
N ARG A 77 -12.79 -19.02 -1.41
CA ARG A 77 -11.86 -20.07 -1.85
C ARG A 77 -10.57 -19.99 -1.06
N ASP A 78 -9.95 -21.13 -0.83
CA ASP A 78 -8.63 -21.22 -0.21
C ASP A 78 -7.51 -20.95 -1.23
N LEU A 79 -6.29 -20.68 -0.75
CA LEU A 79 -5.10 -20.51 -1.58
C LEU A 79 -4.35 -21.83 -1.74
N LEU A 80 -4.06 -22.22 -2.98
CA LEU A 80 -3.27 -23.41 -3.26
C LEU A 80 -1.79 -23.17 -2.98
N LYS A 81 -1.03 -24.25 -2.77
CA LYS A 81 0.41 -24.16 -2.51
C LYS A 81 1.17 -23.45 -3.63
N ASP A 82 0.82 -23.74 -4.87
CA ASP A 82 1.47 -23.16 -6.05
C ASP A 82 1.16 -21.66 -6.18
N ASP A 83 -0.06 -21.23 -5.84
CA ASP A 83 -0.46 -19.82 -5.82
C ASP A 83 0.40 -19.04 -4.82
N MET A 84 0.62 -19.59 -3.63
CA MET A 84 1.44 -18.97 -2.59
C MET A 84 2.91 -18.85 -3.02
N ILE A 85 3.47 -19.88 -3.65
CA ILE A 85 4.86 -19.87 -4.15
C ILE A 85 5.03 -18.80 -5.24
N GLN A 86 4.13 -18.78 -6.23
CA GLN A 86 4.18 -17.81 -7.32
C GLN A 86 3.99 -16.38 -6.81
N THR A 87 3.03 -16.15 -5.92
CA THR A 87 2.80 -14.84 -5.30
C THR A 87 4.05 -14.34 -4.57
N ARG A 88 4.73 -15.22 -3.81
CA ARG A 88 5.97 -14.86 -3.12
C ARG A 88 7.09 -14.47 -4.09
N GLN A 89 7.24 -15.19 -5.19
CA GLN A 89 8.25 -14.88 -6.21
C GLN A 89 7.97 -13.53 -6.88
N LEU A 90 6.71 -13.26 -7.22
CA LEU A 90 6.29 -11.99 -7.80
C LEU A 90 6.49 -10.82 -6.84
N ALA A 91 6.19 -11.00 -5.55
CA ALA A 91 6.44 -9.99 -4.53
C ALA A 91 7.94 -9.67 -4.40
N GLN A 92 8.82 -10.69 -4.42
CA GLN A 92 10.27 -10.48 -4.40
C GLN A 92 10.80 -9.77 -5.64
N GLN A 93 10.27 -10.11 -6.82
CA GLN A 93 10.59 -9.41 -8.06
C GLN A 93 10.16 -7.95 -8.00
N MET A 94 8.89 -7.70 -7.65
CA MET A 94 8.33 -6.36 -7.52
C MET A 94 9.15 -5.51 -6.56
N ARG A 95 9.54 -6.05 -5.40
CA ARG A 95 10.35 -5.31 -4.42
C ARG A 95 11.62 -4.73 -5.02
N ARG A 96 12.34 -5.51 -5.85
CA ARG A 96 13.56 -5.06 -6.53
C ARG A 96 13.26 -3.98 -7.56
N GLU A 97 12.26 -4.20 -8.40
CA GLU A 97 11.88 -3.25 -9.45
C GLU A 97 11.37 -1.92 -8.86
N VAL A 98 10.61 -1.97 -7.76
CA VAL A 98 10.16 -0.76 -7.04
C VAL A 98 11.34 -0.01 -6.46
N GLN A 99 12.33 -0.69 -5.88
CA GLN A 99 13.51 -0.04 -5.31
C GLN A 99 14.24 0.80 -6.36
N GLU A 100 14.54 0.23 -7.52
CA GLU A 100 15.20 0.94 -8.61
C GLU A 100 14.40 2.18 -9.05
N LEU A 101 13.07 2.06 -9.17
CA LEU A 101 12.22 3.18 -9.57
C LEU A 101 12.10 4.25 -8.49
N VAL A 102 12.06 3.87 -7.22
CA VAL A 102 12.02 4.80 -6.08
C VAL A 102 13.32 5.58 -5.99
N ASP A 103 14.47 4.95 -6.21
CA ASP A 103 15.77 5.63 -6.21
C ASP A 103 15.85 6.69 -7.32
N VAL A 104 15.36 6.36 -8.52
CA VAL A 104 15.23 7.32 -9.63
C VAL A 104 14.24 8.44 -9.29
N LEU A 105 13.10 8.10 -8.71
CA LEU A 105 12.06 9.06 -8.33
C LEU A 105 12.58 10.11 -7.35
N LEU A 106 13.25 9.66 -6.28
CA LEU A 106 13.75 10.52 -5.21
C LEU A 106 14.98 11.33 -5.62
N SER A 107 15.76 10.86 -6.61
CA SER A 107 16.90 11.60 -7.16
C SER A 107 16.52 12.58 -8.28
N THR A 108 15.26 12.60 -8.72
CA THR A 108 14.78 13.50 -9.79
C THR A 108 14.55 14.91 -9.24
N PRO A 109 15.28 15.96 -9.71
CA PRO A 109 15.15 17.32 -9.17
C PRO A 109 13.73 17.91 -9.26
N ASN A 110 13.01 17.59 -10.34
CA ASN A 110 11.62 18.03 -10.51
C ASN A 110 10.69 17.52 -9.41
N MET A 111 10.95 16.31 -8.87
CA MET A 111 10.14 15.76 -7.79
C MET A 111 10.30 16.60 -6.53
N GLU A 112 11.54 16.90 -6.16
CA GLU A 112 11.85 17.72 -4.98
C GLU A 112 11.22 19.11 -5.08
N GLN A 113 11.48 19.82 -6.19
CA GLN A 113 10.98 21.19 -6.41
C GLN A 113 9.45 21.31 -6.42
N ARG A 114 8.74 20.23 -6.72
CA ARG A 114 7.28 20.21 -6.89
C ARG A 114 6.53 19.56 -5.74
N THR A 115 7.23 19.01 -4.74
CA THR A 115 6.60 18.29 -3.63
C THR A 115 7.10 18.68 -2.24
N VAL A 116 8.34 19.18 -2.11
CA VAL A 116 8.88 19.67 -0.84
C VAL A 116 8.23 21.00 -0.47
N GLY A 117 7.73 21.11 0.76
CA GLY A 117 7.08 22.34 1.26
C GLY A 117 5.75 22.68 0.61
N ILE A 118 5.24 21.85 -0.31
CA ILE A 118 3.98 22.07 -1.03
C ILE A 118 2.85 21.26 -0.40
N GLY A 119 1.63 21.82 -0.40
CA GLY A 119 0.44 21.13 0.10
C GLY A 119 0.50 20.81 1.59
N ARG A 120 1.20 21.67 2.37
CA ARG A 120 1.40 21.49 3.80
C ARG A 120 0.05 21.39 4.51
N LEU A 121 -0.09 20.34 5.31
CA LEU A 121 -1.24 20.14 6.19
C LEU A 121 -0.77 20.26 7.63
N ASP A 122 -1.25 21.29 8.32
CA ASP A 122 -0.92 21.48 9.72
C ASP A 122 -1.37 20.27 10.58
N PRO A 123 -0.54 19.78 11.52
CA PRO A 123 -0.89 18.62 12.35
C PRO A 123 -2.17 18.79 13.17
N GLU A 124 -2.49 19.99 13.64
CA GLU A 124 -3.73 20.25 14.41
C GLU A 124 -4.93 20.21 13.46
N ILE A 125 -4.83 20.85 12.29
CA ILE A 125 -5.88 20.79 11.26
C ILE A 125 -6.10 19.34 10.80
N ALA A 126 -5.04 18.56 10.59
CA ALA A 126 -5.13 17.15 10.21
C ALA A 126 -5.96 16.33 11.21
N ARG A 127 -5.80 16.64 12.50
CA ARG A 127 -6.51 16.01 13.61
C ARG A 127 -7.97 16.48 13.63
N ASP A 128 -8.20 17.78 13.60
CA ASP A 128 -9.53 18.38 13.78
C ASP A 128 -10.47 18.02 12.62
N PHE A 129 -9.95 17.95 11.39
CA PHE A 129 -10.71 17.57 10.20
C PHE A 129 -10.74 16.06 9.94
N SER A 130 -10.19 15.25 10.85
CA SER A 130 -10.25 13.79 10.80
C SER A 130 -9.65 13.18 9.52
N ASN A 131 -8.52 13.72 9.06
CA ASN A 131 -7.79 13.12 7.96
C ASN A 131 -7.25 11.73 8.37
N VAL A 132 -7.14 10.80 7.42
CA VAL A 132 -6.73 9.41 7.70
C VAL A 132 -5.63 8.92 6.77
N GLY A 133 -5.01 7.80 7.15
CA GLY A 133 -4.02 7.10 6.34
C GLY A 133 -2.75 7.92 6.12
N PRO A 134 -2.14 7.87 4.93
CA PRO A 134 -0.89 8.58 4.67
C PRO A 134 -0.96 10.11 4.85
N MET A 135 -2.15 10.71 4.77
CA MET A 135 -2.32 12.17 4.95
C MET A 135 -1.99 12.59 6.38
N VAL A 136 -2.59 11.91 7.35
CA VAL A 136 -2.40 12.21 8.78
C VAL A 136 -1.03 11.73 9.26
N ARG A 137 -0.57 10.57 8.74
CA ARG A 137 0.76 10.02 9.05
C ARG A 137 1.91 10.87 8.54
N ALA A 138 1.73 11.56 7.42
CA ALA A 138 2.73 12.51 6.92
C ALA A 138 2.72 13.86 7.66
N SER A 139 1.74 14.06 8.55
CA SER A 139 1.57 15.28 9.36
C SER A 139 1.92 15.02 10.84
N GLY A 140 2.82 14.08 11.11
CA GLY A 140 3.36 13.79 12.44
C GLY A 140 2.57 12.79 13.30
N HIS A 141 1.40 12.32 12.86
CA HIS A 141 0.58 11.39 13.66
C HIS A 141 0.81 9.94 13.25
N ALA A 142 1.62 9.20 14.01
CA ALA A 142 1.84 7.77 13.83
C ALA A 142 0.60 6.94 14.24
N ARG A 143 -0.44 6.94 13.39
CA ARG A 143 -1.69 6.22 13.60
C ARG A 143 -2.00 5.30 12.42
N ASP A 144 -2.35 4.05 12.71
CA ASP A 144 -2.83 3.10 11.70
C ASP A 144 -3.80 2.11 12.34
N THR A 145 -4.99 1.97 11.77
CA THR A 145 -6.01 1.07 12.28
C THR A 145 -5.56 -0.38 12.36
N ARG A 146 -4.62 -0.82 11.50
CA ARG A 146 -4.10 -2.19 11.55
C ARG A 146 -3.26 -2.46 12.80
N ALA A 147 -2.61 -1.43 13.35
CA ALA A 147 -1.78 -1.52 14.55
C ALA A 147 -2.57 -1.15 15.81
N ASP A 148 -3.32 -0.03 15.78
CA ASP A 148 -4.05 0.50 16.93
C ASP A 148 -5.33 -0.29 17.24
N HIS A 149 -5.97 -0.81 16.18
CA HIS A 149 -7.22 -1.57 16.25
C HIS A 149 -7.16 -2.80 15.33
N PRO A 150 -6.24 -3.76 15.59
CA PRO A 150 -5.96 -4.84 14.66
C PRO A 150 -7.21 -5.62 14.26
N PHE A 151 -7.33 -5.86 12.95
CA PHE A 151 -8.42 -6.63 12.36
C PHE A 151 -7.83 -7.70 11.44
N VAL A 152 -8.58 -8.75 11.12
CA VAL A 152 -8.30 -9.65 9.99
C VAL A 152 -6.81 -10.10 9.94
N GLY A 153 -6.36 -10.83 10.95
CA GLY A 153 -5.01 -11.40 10.98
C GLY A 153 -3.86 -10.41 11.27
N TYR A 154 -4.05 -9.08 11.14
CA TYR A 154 -2.97 -8.11 11.38
C TYR A 154 -2.40 -8.16 12.80
N GLY A 155 -3.20 -8.54 13.80
CA GLY A 155 -2.73 -8.71 15.18
C GLY A 155 -1.73 -9.87 15.39
N LEU A 156 -1.55 -10.72 14.37
CA LEU A 156 -0.60 -11.84 14.38
C LEU A 156 0.70 -11.52 13.61
N LEU A 157 0.79 -10.33 13.00
CA LEU A 157 1.90 -9.93 12.15
C LEU A 157 2.69 -8.80 12.82
N PRO A 158 4.04 -8.85 12.79
CA PRO A 158 4.83 -7.69 13.17
C PRO A 158 4.57 -6.57 12.15
N MET A 159 4.13 -5.42 12.61
CA MET A 159 3.83 -4.27 11.76
C MET A 159 4.53 -3.02 12.28
N GLU A 160 5.23 -2.34 11.36
CA GLU A 160 5.79 -1.01 11.59
C GLU A 160 4.84 0.05 11.04
N VAL A 161 4.59 1.11 11.82
CA VAL A 161 3.77 2.25 11.40
C VAL A 161 4.70 3.37 10.91
N HIS A 162 4.70 3.64 9.61
CA HIS A 162 5.52 4.70 9.03
C HIS A 162 4.80 6.05 9.09
N SER A 163 5.48 7.04 9.66
CA SER A 163 5.03 8.43 9.72
C SER A 163 6.16 9.39 9.36
N GLU A 164 5.79 10.59 8.92
CA GLU A 164 6.71 11.67 8.55
C GLU A 164 6.25 12.96 9.23
N GLN A 165 7.16 13.93 9.40
CA GLN A 165 6.88 15.21 10.06
C GLN A 165 6.86 16.41 9.10
N GLY A 166 7.22 16.23 7.83
CA GLY A 166 7.33 17.35 6.88
C GLY A 166 5.99 17.97 6.48
N CYS A 167 4.87 17.27 6.71
CA CYS A 167 3.49 17.74 6.49
C CYS A 167 3.12 18.01 5.02
N ASP A 168 4.05 17.81 4.09
CA ASP A 168 3.98 18.16 2.68
C ASP A 168 3.74 16.94 1.76
N VAL A 169 3.71 17.17 0.45
CA VAL A 169 3.47 16.12 -0.55
C VAL A 169 4.59 15.08 -0.54
N ILE A 170 5.86 15.49 -0.41
CA ILE A 170 6.97 14.52 -0.37
C ILE A 170 6.89 13.60 0.85
N SER A 171 6.47 14.12 2.01
CA SER A 171 6.27 13.32 3.23
C SER A 171 5.19 12.26 3.01
N ARG A 172 4.09 12.62 2.34
CA ARG A 172 3.01 11.68 1.97
C ARG A 172 3.48 10.64 0.97
N LEU A 173 4.40 10.99 0.08
CA LEU A 173 5.00 10.07 -0.88
C LEU A 173 5.89 9.06 -0.15
N LYS A 174 6.77 9.53 0.75
CA LYS A 174 7.65 8.69 1.58
C LYS A 174 6.87 7.69 2.44
N VAL A 175 5.78 8.09 3.08
CA VAL A 175 4.90 7.15 3.81
C VAL A 175 4.41 6.03 2.90
N ARG A 176 3.96 6.33 1.68
CA ARG A 176 3.49 5.31 0.72
C ARG A 176 4.63 4.41 0.22
N ILE A 177 5.81 4.99 -0.03
CA ILE A 177 7.01 4.24 -0.43
C ILE A 177 7.35 3.22 0.67
N ASN A 178 7.43 3.67 1.92
CA ASN A 178 7.76 2.79 3.04
C ASN A 178 6.69 1.70 3.23
N GLU A 179 5.41 2.05 3.10
CA GLU A 179 4.31 1.07 3.16
C GLU A 179 4.40 -0.01 2.07
N VAL A 180 4.98 0.28 0.89
CA VAL A 180 5.22 -0.75 -0.15
C VAL A 180 6.27 -1.77 0.29
N TYR A 181 7.24 -1.39 1.12
CA TYR A 181 8.27 -2.32 1.60
C TYR A 181 7.84 -3.16 2.80
N THR A 182 6.81 -2.74 3.52
CA THR A 182 6.23 -3.47 4.65
C THR A 182 5.01 -4.32 4.32
N ALA A 183 4.33 -4.01 3.20
CA ALA A 183 3.24 -4.83 2.66
C ALA A 183 3.75 -6.16 2.10
#